data_AF-A0A7K8SFM8-F1
#
_entry.id   AF-A0A7K8SFM8-F1
#
_cell.length_a   1.000
_cell.length_b   1.000
_cell.length_c   1.000
_cell.angle_alpha   90.00
_cell.angle_beta   90.00
_cell.angle_gamma   90.00
#
_symmetry.space_group_name_H-M   'P 1'
#
loop_
_entity.id
_entity.type
_entity.pdbx_description
1 polymer ?
#
loop_
_entity_poly.entity_id
_entity_poly.type
_entity_poly.pdbx_seq_one_letter_code
_entity_poly.pdbx_strand_id
1 'polypeptide(L)' 'VFDLGRFFSKVDEFPLFFWGGSDEYELFFSEALEAARICANKYMVKSCGKDGFHIRVRLHPFHVIRINKMLSCAGADR' A
#
# COMPACT_ATOMS: atom_id res chain seq x y z
N VAL A 1 -1.03 -7.08 -3.98
CA VAL A 1 -2.43 -6.98 -4.49
C VAL A 1 -2.78 -5.50 -4.53
N PHE A 2 -3.20 -4.95 -5.67
CA PHE A 2 -3.38 -3.51 -5.82
C PHE A 2 -4.86 -3.07 -5.79
N ASP A 3 -5.79 -3.94 -6.15
CA ASP A 3 -7.24 -3.69 -6.10
C ASP A 3 -7.89 -4.58 -5.03
N LEU A 4 -8.78 -4.00 -4.22
CA LEU A 4 -9.51 -4.66 -3.12
C LEU A 4 -10.95 -4.20 -3.05
N GLY A 5 -11.77 -4.99 -2.35
CA GLY A 5 -13.20 -4.77 -2.27
C GLY A 5 -13.86 -5.18 -3.59
N ARG A 6 -14.87 -4.43 -4.02
CA ARG A 6 -15.71 -4.79 -5.16
C ARG A 6 -15.17 -4.23 -6.48
N PHE A 7 -14.03 -4.75 -6.94
CA PHE A 7 -13.34 -4.23 -8.14
C PHE A 7 -14.00 -4.57 -9.50
N PHE A 8 -15.01 -5.45 -9.51
CA PHE A 8 -15.86 -5.72 -10.69
C PHE A 8 -17.19 -4.92 -10.68
N SER A 9 -17.34 -3.97 -9.75
CA SER A 9 -18.52 -3.09 -9.71
C SER A 9 -18.59 -2.22 -10.97
N LYS A 10 -19.81 -1.84 -11.34
CA LYS A 10 -20.03 -0.85 -12.41
C LYS A 10 -19.72 0.55 -11.90
N VAL A 11 -19.34 1.45 -12.81
CA VAL A 11 -18.98 2.84 -12.48
C VAL A 11 -20.11 3.58 -11.76
N ASP A 12 -21.37 3.27 -12.09
CA ASP A 12 -22.55 3.90 -11.49
C ASP A 12 -22.78 3.52 -10.02
N GLU A 13 -22.16 2.44 -9.53
CA GLU A 13 -22.37 1.94 -8.16
C GLU A 13 -21.60 2.75 -7.11
N PHE A 14 -20.48 3.37 -7.48
CA PHE A 14 -19.63 4.16 -6.58
C PHE A 14 -19.43 5.58 -7.12
N PRO A 15 -20.37 6.50 -6.88
CA PRO A 15 -20.29 7.87 -7.40
C PRO A 15 -19.27 8.75 -6.66
N LEU A 16 -18.87 8.37 -5.45
CA LEU A 16 -17.93 9.13 -4.61
C LEU A 16 -16.53 8.54 -4.71
N PHE A 17 -15.55 9.40 -4.98
CA PHE A 17 -14.14 9.05 -5.06
C PHE A 17 -13.31 9.91 -4.10
N PHE A 18 -12.45 9.25 -3.32
CA PHE A 18 -11.47 9.89 -2.45
C PHE A 18 -10.07 9.48 -2.86
N TRP A 19 -9.14 10.43 -2.83
CA TRP A 19 -7.73 10.18 -3.11
C TRP A 19 -6.87 10.68 -1.95
N GLY A 20 -5.97 9.83 -1.48
CA GLY A 20 -4.88 10.20 -0.58
C GLY A 20 -3.58 10.31 -1.38
N GLY A 21 -3.01 11.51 -1.42
CA GLY A 21 -1.69 11.78 -2.01
C GLY A 21 -0.69 12.24 -0.95
N SER A 22 0.60 12.08 -1.24
CA SER A 22 1.67 12.78 -0.52
C SER A 22 1.92 14.12 -1.22
N ASP A 23 2.18 15.17 -0.45
CA ASP A 23 2.56 16.50 -0.95
C ASP A 23 4.09 16.65 -1.05
N GLU A 24 4.84 15.59 -0.71
CA GLU A 24 6.29 15.55 -0.73
C GLU A 24 6.82 14.62 -1.82
N TYR A 25 8.03 14.93 -2.31
CA TYR A 25 8.75 14.06 -3.23
C TYR A 25 9.60 13.05 -2.46
N GLU A 26 9.08 11.85 -2.29
CA GLU A 26 9.68 10.81 -1.46
C GLU A 26 9.54 9.40 -2.05
N LEU A 27 10.27 8.44 -1.48
CA LEU A 27 10.19 7.02 -1.84
C LEU A 27 9.37 6.26 -0.81
N PHE A 28 8.34 5.56 -1.26
CA PHE A 28 7.57 4.64 -0.43
C PHE A 28 8.12 3.21 -0.53
N PHE A 29 8.39 2.60 0.61
CA PHE A 29 8.76 1.19 0.69
C PHE A 29 7.56 0.30 0.32
N SER A 30 7.82 -0.82 -0.36
CA SER A 30 6.80 -1.82 -0.69
C SER A 30 6.07 -2.33 0.56
N GLU A 31 6.80 -2.51 1.66
CA GLU A 31 6.27 -2.93 2.96
C GLU A 31 5.30 -1.89 3.55
N ALA A 32 5.62 -0.61 3.45
CA ALA A 32 4.75 0.47 3.92
C ALA A 32 3.44 0.54 3.11
N LEU A 33 3.52 0.37 1.79
CA LEU A 33 2.33 0.31 0.94
C LEU A 33 1.43 -0.87 1.29
N GLU A 34 2.00 -2.05 1.53
CA GLU A 34 1.23 -3.23 1.91
C GLU A 34 0.60 -3.10 3.31
N ALA A 35 1.33 -2.53 4.28
CA ALA A 35 0.81 -2.26 5.61
C ALA A 35 -0.36 -1.26 5.58
N ALA A 36 -0.20 -0.15 4.85
CA ALA A 36 -1.25 0.85 4.66
C ALA A 36 -2.50 0.24 4.00
N ARG A 37 -2.30 -0.59 2.97
CA ARG A 37 -3.36 -1.32 2.28
C ARG A 37 -4.14 -2.24 3.21
N ILE A 38 -3.44 -3.05 4.02
CA ILE A 38 -4.08 -3.95 4.99
C ILE A 38 -4.88 -3.15 6.02
N CYS A 39 -4.30 -2.06 6.55
CA CYS A 39 -4.94 -1.20 7.53
C CYS A 39 -6.23 -0.58 6.99
N ALA A 40 -6.16 0.07 5.82
CA ALA A 40 -7.30 0.70 5.17
C ALA A 40 -8.41 -0.33 4.86
N ASN A 41 -8.05 -1.47 4.28
CA ASN A 41 -9.03 -2.52 3.97
C ASN A 41 -9.69 -3.08 5.23
N LYS A 42 -8.93 -3.32 6.31
CA LYS A 42 -9.48 -3.82 7.58
C LYS A 42 -10.49 -2.83 8.18
N TYR A 43 -10.16 -1.54 8.16
CA TYR A 43 -11.07 -0.50 8.64
C TYR A 43 -12.33 -0.41 7.79
N MET A 44 -12.18 -0.37 6.47
CA MET A 44 -13.31 -0.22 5.56
C MET A 44 -14.24 -1.43 5.54
N VAL A 45 -13.70 -2.66 5.66
CA VAL A 45 -14.53 -3.86 5.82
C VAL A 45 -15.35 -3.80 7.12
N LYS A 46 -14.76 -3.30 8.21
CA LYS A 46 -15.46 -3.17 9.50
C LYS A 46 -16.53 -2.08 9.47
N SER A 47 -16.26 -0.96 8.83
CA SER A 47 -17.12 0.23 8.87
C SER A 47 -18.21 0.21 7.79
N CYS A 48 -17.88 -0.19 6.57
CA CYS A 48 -18.75 -0.12 5.38
C CYS A 48 -19.18 -1.50 4.84
N GLY A 49 -18.61 -2.59 5.36
CA GLY A 49 -18.79 -3.93 4.82
C GLY A 49 -17.88 -4.22 3.62
N LYS A 50 -17.70 -5.51 3.30
CA LYS A 50 -16.76 -5.97 2.27
C LYS A 50 -17.09 -5.48 0.85
N ASP A 51 -18.38 -5.30 0.56
CA ASP A 51 -18.89 -4.93 -0.77
C ASP A 51 -19.23 -3.44 -0.90
N GLY A 52 -19.01 -2.66 0.17
CA GLY A 52 -19.37 -1.24 0.23
C GLY A 52 -18.31 -0.29 -0.35
N PHE A 53 -17.19 -0.81 -0.86
CA PHE A 53 -16.11 0.01 -1.40
C PHE A 53 -15.27 -0.72 -2.46
N HIS A 54 -14.54 0.07 -3.24
CA HIS A 54 -13.42 -0.37 -4.08
C HIS A 54 -12.20 0.51 -3.76
N ILE A 55 -11.11 -0.11 -3.34
CA ILE A 55 -9.83 0.58 -3.07
C ILE A 55 -8.79 0.12 -4.07
N ARG A 56 -8.03 1.09 -4.61
CA ARG A 56 -6.91 0.86 -5.51
C ARG A 56 -5.65 1.56 -5.00
N VAL A 57 -4.58 0.79 -4.86
CA VAL A 57 -3.22 1.33 -4.66
C VAL A 57 -2.67 1.73 -6.03
N ARG A 58 -2.40 3.02 -6.24
CA ARG A 58 -1.93 3.57 -7.53
C ARG A 58 -0.42 3.48 -7.73
N LEU A 59 0.36 3.41 -6.64
CA LEU A 59 1.81 3.37 -6.69
C LEU A 59 2.31 1.92 -6.81
N HIS A 60 3.21 1.66 -7.76
CA HIS A 60 3.88 0.38 -7.91
C HIS A 60 5.37 0.51 -7.55
N PRO A 61 5.89 -0.28 -6.59
CA PRO A 61 7.27 -0.18 -6.16
C PRO A 61 8.20 -0.85 -7.18
N PHE A 62 8.75 -0.07 -8.10
CA PHE A 62 9.75 -0.55 -9.08
C PHE A 62 11.19 -0.23 -8.68
N HIS A 63 11.38 0.69 -7.73
CA HIS A 63 12.70 1.12 -7.30
C HIS A 63 13.33 0.08 -6.35
N VAL A 64 14.53 -0.42 -6.70
CA VAL A 64 15.29 -1.35 -5.87
C VAL A 64 16.32 -0.58 -5.04
N ILE A 65 16.16 -0.62 -3.73
CA ILE A 65 17.08 0.00 -2.77
C ILE A 65 18.23 -0.98 -2.50
N ARG A 66 19.47 -0.47 -2.48
CA ARG A 66 20.67 -1.26 -2.17
C ARG A 66 21.07 -1.04 -0.72
N ILE A 67 21.56 -2.10 -0.08
CA ILE A 67 22.14 -2.06 1.26
C ILE A 67 23.61 -2.47 1.21
N ASN A 68 24.48 -1.66 1.82
CA ASN A 68 25.87 -2.06 2.09
C ASN A 68 25.90 -2.76 3.46
N LYS A 69 25.77 -4.08 3.45
CA LYS A 69 25.62 -4.88 4.67
C LYS A 69 26.99 -5.12 5.31
N MET A 70 27.16 -4.64 6.54
CA MET A 70 28.33 -4.94 7.37
C MET A 70 28.03 -6.05 8.37
N LEU A 71 29.05 -6.81 8.76
CA LEU A 71 28.95 -7.83 9.82
C LEU A 71 28.92 -7.15 11.19
N SER A 72 28.04 -7.62 12.07
CA SER A 72 27.88 -7.09 13.44
C SER A 72 28.68 -7.84 14.50
N CYS A 73 29.45 -8.86 14.12
CA CYS A 73 30.16 -9.76 15.04
C CYS A 73 31.66 -9.40 15.18
N ALA A 74 32.28 -9.90 16.24
CA ALA A 74 33.73 -9.76 16.46
C ALA A 74 34.52 -10.43 15.31
N GLY A 75 35.49 -9.71 14.75
CA GLY A 75 36.25 -10.14 13.58
C GLY A 75 35.63 -9.77 12.23
N ALA A 76 34.70 -8.81 12.17
CA ALA A 76 34.07 -8.36 10.92
C ALA A 76 35.04 -7.92 9.80
N ASP A 77 36.26 -7.51 10.18
CA ASP A 77 37.32 -7.07 9.26
C ASP A 77 38.38 -8.14 8.96
N ARG A 78 38.32 -9.33 9.59
CA ARG A 78 39.35 -10.37 9.48
C ARG A 78 38.86 -11.58 8.70
#